data_AF-A0A524L8J0-F1
#
_entry.id   AF-A0A524L8J0-F1
#
_cell.length_a   1.000
_cell.length_b   1.000
_cell.length_c   1.000
_cell.angle_alpha   90.00
_cell.angle_beta   90.00
_cell.angle_gamma   90.00
#
_symmetry.space_group_name_H-M   'P 1'
#
loop_
_entity.id
_entity.type
_entity.pdbx_description
1 polymer ?
#
loop_
_entity_poly.entity_id
_entity_poly.type
_entity_poly.pdbx_seq_one_letter_code
_entity_poly.pdbx_strand_id
1 'polypeptide(L)'
;ERDEAELRAATGRRVRVFAGPGTAWTVVREDAPALRTAPLHRFIRVHPAESTRELAAALAPAARHLAGVAIAGFGTHTRDASRALAALGASRICSPGTLQTPPLAWHHEGEGVLLPFARFTDVEVAE
;
A
#
# COMPACT_ATOMS: atom_id res chain seq x y z
N GLU A 1 -0.57 -2.25 -19.86
CA GLU A 1 0.25 -1.72 -18.73
C GLU A 1 1.71 -1.47 -19.10
N ARG A 2 2.53 -2.50 -19.37
CA ARG A 2 3.94 -2.28 -19.79
C ARG A 2 4.02 -1.54 -21.12
N ASP A 3 3.42 -2.08 -22.17
CA ASP A 3 3.47 -1.49 -23.52
C ASP A 3 2.91 -0.06 -23.52
N GLU A 4 1.86 0.17 -22.74
CA GLU A 4 1.31 1.51 -22.53
C GLU A 4 2.29 2.44 -21.80
N ALA A 5 3.04 1.94 -20.79
CA ALA A 5 4.09 2.71 -20.13
C ALA A 5 5.28 2.99 -21.07
N GLU A 6 5.63 2.05 -21.95
CA GLU A 6 6.67 2.23 -22.98
C GLU A 6 6.25 3.28 -24.00
N LEU A 7 5.00 3.24 -24.47
CA LEU A 7 4.46 4.27 -25.34
C LEU A 7 4.52 5.65 -24.67
N ARG A 8 4.09 5.76 -23.41
CA ARG A 8 4.15 7.03 -22.66
C ARG A 8 5.58 7.53 -22.46
N ALA A 9 6.54 6.63 -22.24
CA ALA A 9 7.95 6.97 -22.16
C ALA A 9 8.49 7.48 -23.50
N ALA A 10 8.04 6.92 -24.62
CA ALA A 10 8.41 7.35 -25.97
C ALA A 10 7.81 8.71 -26.35
N THR A 11 6.63 9.06 -25.84
CA THR A 11 5.95 10.34 -26.13
C THR A 11 6.46 11.53 -25.30
N GLY A 12 7.65 11.44 -24.70
CA GLY A 12 8.28 12.56 -23.97
C GLY A 12 7.77 12.80 -22.55
N ARG A 13 6.92 11.92 -21.99
CA ARG A 13 6.58 11.98 -20.56
C ARG A 13 7.76 11.50 -19.73
N ARG A 14 7.93 11.98 -18.50
CA ARG A 14 9.07 11.59 -17.64
C ARG A 14 8.86 10.21 -16.97
N VAL A 15 8.20 9.31 -17.69
CA VAL A 15 7.93 7.92 -17.31
C VAL A 15 9.13 7.07 -17.70
N ARG A 16 9.53 6.12 -16.84
CA ARG A 16 10.57 5.14 -17.18
C ARG A 16 10.08 3.73 -16.90
N VAL A 17 10.43 2.81 -17.80
CA VAL A 17 10.13 1.38 -17.68
C VAL A 17 11.44 0.64 -17.50
N PHE A 18 11.49 -0.21 -16.47
CA PHE A 18 12.57 -1.17 -16.24
C PHE A 18 11.95 -2.55 -16.26
N ALA A 19 12.58 -3.50 -16.94
CA ALA A 19 12.07 -4.86 -17.01
C ALA A 19 13.22 -5.86 -16.93
N GLY A 20 12.95 -6.98 -16.25
CA GLY A 20 13.85 -8.14 -16.23
C GLY A 20 13.82 -8.92 -17.55
N PRO A 21 14.80 -9.80 -17.80
CA PRO A 21 14.81 -10.69 -18.94
C PRO A 21 13.49 -11.48 -19.05
N GLY A 22 12.94 -11.57 -20.25
CA GLY A 22 11.69 -12.31 -20.50
C GLY A 22 10.50 -11.84 -19.66
N THR A 23 10.48 -10.58 -19.18
CA THR A 23 9.44 -10.02 -18.29
C THR A 23 9.34 -10.67 -16.91
N ALA A 24 10.45 -11.21 -16.40
CA ALA A 24 10.49 -11.78 -15.05
C ALA A 24 10.06 -10.78 -13.95
N TRP A 25 10.22 -9.47 -14.18
CA TRP A 25 9.66 -8.39 -13.39
C TRP A 25 9.53 -7.12 -14.22
N THR A 26 8.69 -6.18 -13.80
CA THR A 26 8.54 -4.85 -14.41
C THR A 26 8.42 -3.78 -13.33
N VAL A 27 9.18 -2.70 -13.46
CA VAL A 27 9.06 -1.50 -12.63
C VAL A 27 8.75 -0.31 -13.52
N VAL A 28 7.65 0.38 -13.23
CA VAL A 28 7.28 1.62 -13.92
C VAL A 28 7.41 2.78 -12.94
N ARG A 29 8.32 3.71 -13.24
CA ARG A 29 8.42 5.00 -12.54
C ARG A 29 7.53 6.00 -13.27
N GLU A 30 6.52 6.51 -12.58
CA GLU A 30 5.63 7.56 -13.05
C GLU A 30 6.23 8.95 -12.80
N ASP A 31 5.69 9.96 -13.48
CA ASP A 31 6.08 11.37 -13.35
C ASP A 31 5.10 12.22 -12.53
N ALA A 32 4.01 11.61 -12.07
CA ALA A 32 2.96 12.26 -11.28
C ALA A 32 2.50 11.39 -10.10
N PRO A 33 2.05 12.02 -9.00
CA PRO A 33 1.61 11.32 -7.78
C PRO A 33 0.32 10.51 -7.99
N ALA A 34 -0.47 10.84 -9.02
CA ALA A 34 -1.77 10.25 -9.26
C ALA A 34 -1.69 8.72 -9.35
N LEU A 35 -2.42 8.05 -8.46
CA LEU A 35 -2.43 6.59 -8.37
C LEU A 35 -2.97 5.99 -9.67
N ARG A 36 -2.27 4.97 -10.17
CA ARG A 36 -2.71 4.16 -11.31
C ARG A 36 -2.70 2.69 -10.93
N THR A 37 -3.70 1.96 -11.39
CA THR A 37 -3.77 0.52 -11.19
C THR A 37 -2.54 -0.17 -11.81
N ALA A 38 -2.15 -1.27 -11.20
CA ALA A 38 -1.09 -2.15 -11.67
C ALA A 38 -1.68 -3.54 -11.93
N PRO A 39 -1.14 -4.31 -12.88
CA PRO A 39 -1.63 -5.66 -13.20
C PRO A 39 -1.26 -6.70 -12.12
N LEU A 40 -0.87 -6.25 -10.92
CA LEU A 40 -0.35 -7.04 -9.79
C LEU A 40 0.91 -7.85 -10.18
N HIS A 41 1.20 -8.90 -9.42
CA HIS A 41 2.20 -9.96 -9.66
C HIS A 41 3.42 -9.62 -10.54
N ARG A 42 4.60 -9.47 -9.92
CA ARG A 42 5.90 -9.14 -10.57
C ARG A 42 5.91 -7.76 -11.27
N PHE A 43 4.94 -6.91 -10.98
CA PHE A 43 4.90 -5.52 -11.42
C PHE A 43 4.91 -4.58 -10.21
N ILE A 44 5.74 -3.54 -10.25
CA ILE A 44 5.74 -2.45 -9.28
C ILE A 44 5.56 -1.12 -10.02
N ARG A 45 4.70 -0.25 -9.49
CA ARG A 45 4.59 1.14 -9.92
C ARG A 45 5.13 2.06 -8.84
N VAL A 46 5.99 3.00 -9.23
CA VAL A 46 6.59 3.99 -8.32
C VAL A 46 6.09 5.36 -8.71
N HIS A 47 5.42 6.03 -7.78
CA HIS A 47 4.91 7.38 -7.95
C HIS A 47 5.76 8.36 -7.12
N PRO A 48 6.06 9.56 -7.64
CA PRO A 48 6.63 10.63 -6.83
C PRO A 48 5.58 11.15 -5.84
N ALA A 49 6.04 11.54 -4.65
CA ALA A 49 5.27 12.34 -3.69
C ALA A 49 6.25 13.20 -2.90
N GLU A 50 6.03 14.51 -2.89
CA GLU A 50 6.89 15.52 -2.26
C GLU A 50 6.49 15.78 -0.79
N SER A 51 5.29 15.35 -0.39
CA SER A 51 4.81 15.50 0.99
C SER A 51 3.86 14.38 1.40
N THR A 52 3.67 14.21 2.71
CA THR A 52 2.66 13.31 3.28
C THR A 52 1.23 13.71 2.89
N ARG A 53 0.97 15.01 2.71
CA ARG A 53 -0.32 15.51 2.23
C ARG A 53 -0.59 15.09 0.79
N GLU A 54 0.39 15.22 -0.09
CA GLU A 54 0.27 14.78 -1.48
C GLU A 54 0.13 13.26 -1.57
N LEU A 55 0.90 12.51 -0.78
CA LEU A 55 0.75 11.06 -0.65
C LEU A 55 -0.68 10.69 -0.25
N ALA A 56 -1.24 11.35 0.77
CA ALA A 56 -2.60 11.08 1.23
C ALA A 56 -3.65 11.39 0.15
N ALA A 57 -3.50 12.51 -0.55
CA ALA A 57 -4.39 12.88 -1.66
C ALA A 57 -4.31 11.89 -2.83
N ALA A 58 -3.10 11.41 -3.15
CA ALA A 58 -2.87 10.41 -4.19
C ALA A 58 -3.51 9.06 -3.84
N LEU A 59 -3.49 8.67 -2.56
CA LEU A 59 -4.06 7.40 -2.07
C LEU A 59 -5.56 7.47 -1.79
N ALA A 60 -6.15 8.65 -1.64
CA ALA A 60 -7.57 8.83 -1.33
C ALA A 60 -8.54 8.04 -2.24
N PRO A 61 -8.32 7.92 -3.57
CA PRO A 61 -9.18 7.10 -4.43
C PRO A 61 -9.17 5.60 -4.09
N ALA A 62 -8.12 5.12 -3.42
CA ALA A 62 -7.97 3.74 -2.99
C ALA A 62 -8.23 3.53 -1.49
N ALA A 63 -8.67 4.56 -0.75
CA ALA A 63 -8.89 4.52 0.70
C ALA A 63 -9.66 3.28 1.16
N ARG A 64 -10.81 2.99 0.54
CA ARG A 64 -11.65 1.83 0.84
C ARG A 64 -11.02 0.45 0.58
N HIS A 65 -9.90 0.42 -0.13
CA HIS A 65 -9.19 -0.79 -0.55
C HIS A 65 -7.77 -0.85 0.04
N LEU A 66 -7.42 0.10 0.90
CA LEU A 66 -6.07 0.24 1.46
C LEU A 66 -5.93 -0.63 2.71
N ALA A 67 -5.57 -1.91 2.55
CA ALA A 67 -5.43 -2.84 3.68
C ALA A 67 -4.12 -2.64 4.45
N GLY A 68 -2.99 -2.72 3.75
CA GLY A 68 -1.67 -2.78 4.35
C GLY A 68 -0.69 -1.84 3.67
N VAL A 69 0.12 -1.15 4.47
CA VAL A 69 1.15 -0.22 4.01
C VAL A 69 2.49 -0.54 4.65
N ALA A 70 3.53 -0.67 3.82
CA ALA A 70 4.90 -0.68 4.30
C ALA A 70 5.48 0.74 4.23
N ILE A 71 6.06 1.22 5.33
CA ILE A 71 6.68 2.55 5.39
C ILE A 71 8.14 2.47 5.82
N ALA A 72 9.00 3.24 5.17
CA ALA A 72 10.40 3.42 5.53
C ALA A 72 10.89 4.79 5.06
N GLY A 73 11.97 5.29 5.68
CA GLY A 73 12.65 6.51 5.23
C GLY A 73 11.99 7.84 5.61
N PHE A 74 10.96 7.83 6.47
CA PHE A 74 10.28 9.07 6.92
C PHE A 74 10.91 9.73 8.15
N GLY A 75 11.92 9.12 8.78
CA GLY A 75 12.62 9.70 9.94
C GLY A 75 11.66 10.13 11.06
N THR A 76 11.76 11.38 11.51
CA THR A 76 10.88 11.98 12.52
C THR A 76 9.40 12.05 12.08
N HIS A 77 9.13 12.08 10.78
CA HIS A 77 7.76 12.11 10.22
C HIS A 77 7.08 10.75 10.14
N THR A 78 7.75 9.66 10.54
CA THR A 78 7.20 8.29 10.45
C THR A 78 5.85 8.18 11.17
N ARG A 79 5.71 8.76 12.37
CA ARG A 79 4.45 8.69 13.13
C ARG A 79 3.32 9.45 12.45
N ASP A 80 3.59 10.62 11.90
CA ASP A 80 2.58 11.44 11.22
C ASP A 80 2.13 10.80 9.90
N ALA A 81 3.07 10.25 9.14
CA ALA A 81 2.78 9.47 7.94
C ALA A 81 1.92 8.25 8.29
N SER A 82 2.26 7.50 9.35
CA SER A 82 1.46 6.36 9.80
C SER A 82 0.02 6.77 10.16
N ARG A 83 -0.15 7.88 10.89
CA ARG A 83 -1.48 8.36 11.27
C ARG A 83 -2.32 8.75 10.05
N ALA A 84 -1.72 9.43 9.08
CA ALA A 84 -2.40 9.81 7.85
C ALA A 84 -2.86 8.57 7.04
N LEU A 85 -2.00 7.55 6.94
CA LEU A 85 -2.32 6.30 6.25
C LEU A 85 -3.40 5.49 6.99
N ALA A 86 -3.34 5.42 8.32
CA ALA A 86 -4.37 4.79 9.13
C ALA A 86 -5.73 5.48 8.97
N ALA A 87 -5.74 6.82 8.97
CA ALA A 87 -6.95 7.61 8.73
C ALA A 87 -7.55 7.41 7.32
N LEU A 88 -6.75 6.98 6.35
CA LEU A 88 -7.21 6.62 5.01
C LEU A 88 -7.79 5.21 4.92
N GLY A 89 -7.57 4.34 5.91
CA GLY A 89 -8.10 2.98 5.93
C GLY A 89 -7.06 1.88 6.16
N ALA A 90 -5.76 2.19 6.21
CA ALA A 90 -4.73 1.19 6.45
C ALA A 90 -4.92 0.50 7.81
N SER A 91 -5.29 -0.78 7.79
CA SER A 91 -5.43 -1.61 9.00
C SER A 91 -4.11 -2.23 9.45
N ARG A 92 -3.08 -2.18 8.59
CA ARG A 92 -1.72 -2.61 8.90
C ARG A 92 -0.67 -1.63 8.38
N ILE A 93 0.22 -1.21 9.28
CA ILE A 93 1.40 -0.41 8.93
C ILE A 93 2.64 -1.15 9.45
N CYS A 94 3.59 -1.43 8.57
CA CYS A 94 4.76 -2.25 8.91
C CYS A 94 6.04 -1.80 8.19
N SER A 95 7.16 -2.43 8.52
CA SER A 95 8.41 -2.24 7.77
C SER A 95 8.36 -2.95 6.40
N PRO A 96 9.08 -2.45 5.38
CA PRO A 96 9.25 -3.14 4.11
C PRO A 96 9.73 -4.58 4.28
N GLY A 97 9.30 -5.47 3.39
CA GLY A 97 9.61 -6.90 3.44
C GLY A 97 8.68 -7.73 4.34
N THR A 98 7.96 -7.10 5.27
CA THR A 98 7.04 -7.82 6.17
C THR A 98 5.58 -7.82 5.70
N LEU A 99 5.24 -6.98 4.71
CA LEU A 99 3.85 -6.73 4.29
C LEU A 99 3.10 -8.01 3.84
N GLN A 100 3.81 -9.00 3.28
CA GLN A 100 3.20 -10.26 2.85
C GLN A 100 3.17 -11.35 3.93
N THR A 101 3.66 -11.05 5.13
CA THR A 101 3.73 -11.99 6.26
C THR A 101 3.13 -11.34 7.52
N PRO A 102 1.80 -11.09 7.56
CA PRO A 102 1.15 -10.55 8.76
C PRO A 102 1.21 -11.52 9.94
N PRO A 103 1.34 -11.02 11.18
CA PRO A 103 1.17 -11.86 12.36
C PRO A 103 -0.28 -12.37 12.46
N LEU A 104 -0.50 -13.51 13.12
CA LEU A 104 -1.83 -14.10 13.25
C LEU A 104 -2.82 -13.20 14.01
N ALA A 105 -2.33 -12.38 14.94
CA ALA A 105 -3.14 -11.44 15.70
C ALA A 105 -3.40 -10.11 14.97
N TRP A 106 -3.08 -10.01 13.68
CA TRP A 106 -3.37 -8.78 12.93
C TRP A 106 -4.86 -8.61 12.65
N HIS A 107 -5.24 -7.35 12.39
CA HIS A 107 -6.60 -6.95 12.07
C HIS A 107 -6.71 -6.68 10.57
N HIS A 108 -7.24 -7.64 9.82
CA HIS A 108 -7.48 -7.51 8.38
C HIS A 108 -8.72 -6.64 8.16
N GLU A 109 -8.57 -5.51 7.49
CA GLU A 109 -9.64 -4.49 7.35
C GLU A 109 -10.21 -4.01 8.70
N GLY A 110 -9.40 -4.05 9.75
CA GLY A 110 -9.81 -3.67 11.11
C GLY A 110 -10.40 -4.82 11.93
N GLU A 111 -10.64 -5.99 11.34
CA GLU A 111 -11.22 -7.15 12.01
C GLU A 111 -10.17 -8.20 12.36
N GLY A 112 -10.23 -8.75 13.57
CA GLY A 112 -9.33 -9.82 13.99
C GLY A 112 -9.58 -11.08 13.15
N VAL A 113 -8.55 -11.58 12.46
CA VAL A 113 -8.71 -12.69 11.50
C VAL A 113 -9.21 -14.00 12.11
N LEU A 114 -9.04 -14.16 13.43
CA LEU A 114 -9.53 -15.33 14.16
C LEU A 114 -10.91 -15.13 14.80
N LEU A 115 -11.43 -13.91 14.86
CA LEU A 115 -12.72 -13.61 15.50
C LEU A 115 -13.88 -14.42 14.91
N PRO A 116 -13.99 -14.61 13.57
CA PRO A 116 -15.07 -15.42 13.00
C PRO A 116 -15.05 -16.89 13.43
N PHE A 117 -13.93 -17.39 13.97
CA PHE A 117 -13.76 -18.77 14.44
C PHE A 117 -13.85 -18.89 15.96
N ALA A 118 -13.89 -17.78 16.69
CA ALA A 118 -13.97 -17.78 18.14
C ALA A 118 -15.41 -17.94 18.63
N ARG A 119 -15.57 -18.56 19.79
CA ARG A 119 -16.80 -18.51 20.58
C ARG A 119 -16.48 -17.80 21.89
N PHE A 120 -17.15 -16.69 22.15
CA PHE A 120 -17.04 -15.96 23.40
C PHE A 120 -18.13 -16.44 24.38
N THR A 121 -17.83 -16.42 25.67
CA THR A 121 -18.78 -16.73 26.75
C THR A 121 -18.48 -15.79 27.89
N ASP A 122 -19.39 -14.85 28.11
CA ASP A 122 -19.31 -13.89 29.20
C ASP A 122 -20.07 -14.45 30.42
N VAL A 123 -19.50 -14.31 31.61
CA VAL A 123 -20.11 -14.73 32.87
C VAL A 123 -20.20 -13.52 33.78
N GLU A 124 -21.42 -13.02 33.96
CA GLU A 124 -21.74 -11.96 34.92
C GLU A 124 -22.31 -12.60 36.18
N VAL A 125 -21.60 -12.46 37.30
CA VAL A 125 -22.04 -12.95 38.60
C VAL A 125 -22.41 -11.72 39.44
N ALA A 126 -23.66 -11.66 39.93
CA ALA A 126 -24.05 -10.68 40.93
C ALA A 126 -23.47 -11.11 42.29
N GLU A 127 -22.83 -10.18 43.00
CA GLU A 127 -22.46 -10.37 44.43
C GLU A 127 -23.70 -10.52 45.32
#